data_AF-A0A7Z0MTS4-F1
#
_entry.id   AF-A0A7Z0MTS4-F1
#
_cell.length_a   1.000
_cell.length_b   1.000
_cell.length_c   1.000
_cell.angle_alpha   90.00
_cell.angle_beta   90.00
_cell.angle_gamma   90.00
#
_symmetry.space_group_name_H-M   'P 1'
#
loop_
_entity.id
_entity.type
_entity.pdbx_description
1 polymer ?
#
loop_
_entity_poly.entity_id
_entity_poly.type
_entity_poly.pdbx_seq_one_letter_code
_entity_poly.pdbx_strand_id
1 'polypeptide(L)'
;MFELSFDVEPVVSIVRRHVTLSKEADEAITHELIEMLGRATVQLRTTDHKAVAHNDDPVLTTEQAAQLVNVSRPYMAKLIDSGAVELHQKVGNQRRVLRSAVTRWQAAERTRQAKALKRLSNDLDEEILSPDS
;
A
#
# COMPACT_ATOMS: atom_id res chain seq x y z
N MET A 1 -6.01 9.82 -30.77
CA MET A 1 -5.91 10.79 -29.67
C MET A 1 -6.37 10.05 -28.42
N PHE A 2 -5.47 9.82 -27.46
CA PHE A 2 -5.84 9.15 -26.21
C PHE A 2 -6.31 10.22 -25.24
N GLU A 3 -7.54 10.08 -24.76
CA GLU A 3 -8.10 10.94 -23.72
C GLU A 3 -7.76 10.31 -22.36
N LEU A 4 -7.07 11.06 -21.50
CA LEU A 4 -6.76 10.64 -20.14
C LEU A 4 -7.72 11.37 -19.21
N SER A 5 -8.57 10.62 -18.52
CA SER A 5 -9.46 11.15 -17.49
C SER A 5 -8.81 10.96 -16.12
N PHE A 6 -8.77 12.02 -15.32
CA PHE A 6 -8.23 12.02 -13.96
C PHE A 6 -9.29 12.55 -13.00
N ASP A 7 -9.49 11.84 -11.89
CA ASP A 7 -10.30 12.34 -10.77
C ASP A 7 -9.42 13.24 -9.89
N VAL A 8 -9.86 14.49 -9.70
CA VAL A 8 -9.15 15.51 -8.92
C VAL A 8 -9.64 15.59 -7.46
N GLU A 9 -10.78 14.97 -7.13
CA GLU A 9 -11.34 14.97 -5.77
C GLU A 9 -10.38 14.42 -4.70
N PRO A 10 -9.54 13.38 -4.95
CA PRO A 10 -8.56 12.92 -3.97
C PRO A 10 -7.58 14.03 -3.55
N VAL A 11 -7.09 14.84 -4.50
CA VAL A 11 -6.14 15.92 -4.22
C VAL A 11 -6.82 17.04 -3.45
N VAL A 12 -8.02 17.43 -3.88
CA VAL A 12 -8.83 18.48 -3.24
C VAL A 12 -9.17 18.09 -1.79
N SER A 13 -9.51 16.82 -1.54
CA SER A 13 -9.83 16.32 -0.20
C SER A 13 -8.65 16.44 0.80
N ILE A 14 -7.40 16.28 0.32
CA ILE A 14 -6.19 16.40 1.17
C ILE A 14 -5.97 17.86 1.59
N VAL A 15 -6.20 18.80 0.67
CA VAL A 15 -6.09 20.24 0.95
C VAL A 15 -7.14 20.64 1.99
N ARG A 16 -8.40 20.23 1.80
CA ARG A 16 -9.50 20.49 2.75
C ARG A 16 -9.25 19.92 4.15
N ARG A 17 -8.45 18.84 4.26
CA ARG A 17 -8.12 18.22 5.56
C ARG A 17 -7.14 19.05 6.39
N HIS A 18 -6.28 19.85 5.75
CA HIS A 18 -5.21 20.58 6.44
C HIS A 18 -5.39 22.11 6.39
N VAL A 19 -6.31 22.61 5.56
CA VAL A 19 -6.60 24.04 5.40
C VAL A 19 -8.11 24.25 5.39
N THR A 20 -8.61 25.15 6.24
CA THR A 20 -10.01 25.56 6.24
C THR A 20 -10.24 26.53 5.08
N LEU A 21 -10.79 26.01 3.98
CA LEU A 21 -11.09 26.79 2.77
C LEU A 21 -12.54 27.27 2.80
N SER A 22 -12.78 28.50 2.31
CA SER A 22 -14.13 28.94 1.95
C SER A 22 -14.58 28.24 0.67
N LYS A 23 -15.90 28.16 0.41
CA LYS A 23 -16.43 27.57 -0.83
C LYS A 23 -15.84 28.23 -2.09
N GLU A 24 -15.67 29.54 -2.04
CA GLU A 24 -15.13 30.33 -3.15
C GLU A 24 -13.62 30.05 -3.39
N ALA A 25 -12.84 29.90 -2.32
CA ALA A 25 -11.42 29.55 -2.43
C ALA A 25 -11.21 28.11 -2.93
N ASP A 26 -12.11 27.19 -2.55
CA ASP A 26 -12.09 25.79 -2.98
C ASP A 26 -12.39 25.63 -4.48
N GLU A 27 -13.40 26.36 -4.98
CA GLU A 27 -13.72 26.41 -6.41
C GLU A 27 -12.58 27.04 -7.22
N ALA A 28 -11.96 28.12 -6.72
CA ALA A 28 -10.83 28.77 -7.38
C ALA A 28 -9.61 27.84 -7.50
N ILE A 29 -9.24 27.16 -6.40
CA ILE A 29 -8.11 26.19 -6.40
C ILE A 29 -8.39 25.04 -7.37
N THR A 30 -9.62 24.52 -7.38
CA THR A 30 -10.01 23.42 -8.26
C THR A 30 -9.90 23.84 -9.73
N HIS A 31 -10.38 25.04 -10.06
CA HIS A 31 -10.29 25.59 -11.41
C HIS A 31 -8.84 25.77 -11.87
N GLU A 32 -8.00 26.38 -11.03
CA GLU A 32 -6.58 26.62 -11.33
C GLU A 32 -5.81 25.30 -11.50
N LEU A 33 -6.11 24.30 -10.66
CA LEU A 33 -5.52 22.96 -10.75
C LEU A 33 -5.88 22.27 -12.07
N ILE A 34 -7.14 22.34 -12.51
CA ILE A 34 -7.58 21.78 -13.80
C ILE A 34 -6.83 22.45 -14.95
N GLU A 35 -6.70 23.78 -14.94
CA GLU A 35 -6.00 24.52 -15.98
C GLU A 35 -4.50 24.16 -16.02
N MET A 36 -3.86 24.05 -14.85
CA MET A 36 -2.46 23.66 -14.73
C MET A 36 -2.22 22.23 -15.23
N LEU A 37 -3.09 21.29 -14.86
CA LEU A 37 -3.00 19.89 -15.29
C LEU A 37 -3.32 19.72 -16.78
N GLY A 38 -4.23 20.53 -17.34
CA GLY A 38 -4.52 20.55 -18.78
C GLY A 38 -3.31 20.93 -19.65
N ARG A 39 -2.34 21.66 -19.08
CA ARG A 39 -1.06 21.99 -19.73
C ARG A 39 0.06 21.03 -19.38
N ALA A 40 -0.13 20.13 -18.42
CA ALA A 40 0.91 19.22 -17.97
C ALA A 40 1.17 18.11 -18.99
N THR A 41 2.43 17.89 -19.35
CA THR A 41 2.82 16.81 -20.24
C THR A 41 2.93 15.50 -19.45
N VAL A 42 2.04 14.54 -19.69
CA VAL A 42 2.09 13.24 -19.00
C VAL A 42 3.17 12.36 -19.65
N GLN A 43 4.25 12.09 -18.92
CA GLN A 43 5.24 11.08 -19.32
C GLN A 43 4.79 9.70 -18.81
N LEU A 44 4.37 8.83 -19.72
CA LEU A 44 4.06 7.45 -19.39
C LEU A 44 5.36 6.70 -19.08
N ARG A 45 5.59 6.38 -17.80
CA ARG A 45 6.67 5.49 -17.35
C ARG A 45 6.11 4.11 -17.10
N THR A 46 6.42 3.15 -17.97
CA THR A 46 6.17 1.73 -17.69
C THR A 46 7.26 1.19 -16.78
N THR A 47 7.15 1.49 -15.49
CA THR A 47 7.84 0.76 -14.42
C THR A 47 6.76 0.26 -13.47
N ASP A 48 6.80 -1.02 -13.08
CA ASP A 48 5.78 -1.81 -12.34
C ASP A 48 5.31 -1.28 -10.96
N HIS A 49 5.47 0.00 -10.66
CA HIS A 49 4.89 0.62 -9.48
C HIS A 49 3.47 1.06 -9.80
N LYS A 50 2.55 0.10 -9.65
CA LYS A 50 1.10 0.29 -9.63
C LYS A 50 0.78 1.52 -8.77
N ALA A 51 0.41 2.62 -9.43
CA ALA A 51 -0.16 3.79 -8.78
C ALA A 51 -1.46 3.36 -8.10
N VAL A 52 -1.41 3.12 -6.79
CA VAL A 52 -2.59 2.77 -6.00
C VAL A 52 -3.26 4.07 -5.59
N ALA A 53 -4.21 4.50 -6.42
CA ALA A 53 -5.18 5.54 -6.09
C ALA A 53 -5.81 5.21 -4.72
N HIS A 54 -5.51 6.05 -3.73
CA HIS A 54 -6.07 5.99 -2.38
C HIS A 54 -7.41 6.73 -2.37
N ASN A 55 -8.51 5.97 -2.36
CA ASN A 55 -9.78 6.43 -1.78
C ASN A 55 -10.66 5.25 -1.30
N ASP A 56 -10.43 4.03 -1.78
CA ASP A 56 -11.18 2.83 -1.36
C ASP A 56 -10.38 1.84 -0.49
N ASP A 57 -9.23 2.22 0.07
CA ASP A 57 -8.43 1.28 0.88
C ASP A 57 -9.04 1.10 2.28
N PRO A 58 -9.68 -0.04 2.58
CA PRO A 58 -10.50 -0.13 3.78
C PRO A 58 -9.62 -0.20 5.03
N VAL A 59 -9.99 0.60 6.03
CA VAL A 59 -9.34 0.60 7.33
C VAL A 59 -9.80 -0.62 8.12
N LEU A 60 -8.84 -1.45 8.52
CA LEU A 60 -9.07 -2.68 9.26
C LEU A 60 -8.66 -2.54 10.73
N THR A 61 -9.37 -3.25 11.59
CA THR A 61 -8.89 -3.55 12.95
C THR A 61 -7.75 -4.57 12.90
N THR A 62 -6.96 -4.67 13.97
CA THR A 62 -5.95 -5.74 14.11
C THR A 62 -6.56 -7.14 13.93
N GLU A 63 -7.81 -7.34 14.35
CA GLU A 63 -8.50 -8.63 14.20
C GLU A 63 -8.82 -8.93 12.73
N GLN A 64 -9.42 -7.98 12.03
CA GLN A 64 -9.75 -8.11 10.61
C GLN A 64 -8.49 -8.28 9.76
N ALA A 65 -7.42 -7.55 10.07
CA ALA A 65 -6.13 -7.71 9.43
C ALA A 65 -5.58 -9.12 9.64
N ALA A 66 -5.62 -9.64 10.87
CA ALA A 66 -5.14 -10.99 11.18
C ALA A 66 -5.93 -12.07 10.45
N GLN A 67 -7.26 -11.94 10.41
CA GLN A 67 -8.15 -12.85 9.67
C GLN A 67 -7.88 -12.82 8.17
N LEU A 68 -7.67 -11.63 7.59
CA LEU A 68 -7.42 -11.45 6.16
C LEU A 68 -6.21 -12.27 5.66
N VAL A 69 -5.15 -12.33 6.46
CA VAL A 69 -3.91 -13.05 6.12
C VAL A 69 -3.78 -14.40 6.83
N ASN A 70 -4.84 -14.83 7.52
CA ASN A 70 -4.93 -16.10 8.24
C ASN A 70 -3.81 -16.31 9.28
N VAL A 71 -3.52 -15.28 10.08
CA VAL A 71 -2.54 -15.33 11.18
C VAL A 71 -3.20 -15.06 12.53
N SER A 72 -2.48 -15.33 13.62
CA SER A 72 -3.01 -15.04 14.96
C SER A 72 -3.06 -13.53 15.24
N ARG A 73 -4.08 -13.11 15.99
CA ARG A 73 -4.25 -11.71 16.41
C ARG A 73 -3.03 -11.16 17.18
N PRO A 74 -2.41 -11.89 18.13
CA PRO A 74 -1.22 -11.40 18.83
C PRO A 74 -0.03 -11.23 17.89
N TYR A 75 0.10 -12.08 16.87
CA TYR A 75 1.16 -11.95 15.87
C TYR A 75 0.98 -10.71 15.01
N MET A 76 -0.24 -10.48 14.50
CA MET A 76 -0.55 -9.25 13.76
C MET A 76 -0.30 -7.99 14.60
N ALA A 77 -0.66 -8.00 15.90
CA ALA A 77 -0.36 -6.88 16.80
C ALA A 77 1.15 -6.61 16.89
N LYS A 78 1.97 -7.65 17.06
CA LYS A 78 3.44 -7.53 17.07
C LYS A 78 4.00 -6.97 15.77
N LEU A 79 3.47 -7.39 14.63
CA LEU A 79 3.90 -6.89 13.32
C LEU A 79 3.58 -5.41 13.12
N ILE A 80 2.44 -4.95 13.65
CA ILE A 80 2.08 -3.53 13.60
C ILE A 80 2.97 -2.72 14.54
N ASP A 81 3.23 -3.24 15.75
CA ASP A 81 4.08 -2.58 16.74
C ASP A 81 5.56 -2.50 16.31
N SER A 82 6.05 -3.50 15.58
CA SER A 82 7.40 -3.49 15.01
C SER A 82 7.53 -2.66 13.74
N GLY A 83 6.42 -2.15 13.20
CA GLY A 83 6.40 -1.41 11.93
C GLY A 83 6.52 -2.30 10.68
N ALA A 84 6.50 -3.63 10.82
CA ALA A 84 6.50 -4.55 9.68
C ALA A 84 5.20 -4.46 8.87
N VAL A 85 4.07 -4.20 9.55
CA VAL A 85 2.81 -3.76 8.95
C VAL A 85 2.61 -2.30 9.32
N GLU A 86 2.46 -1.44 8.31
CA GLU A 86 2.35 -0.01 8.50
C GLU A 86 1.10 0.36 9.30
N LEU A 87 1.30 1.04 10.44
CA LEU A 87 0.22 1.57 11.26
C LEU A 87 -0.36 2.82 10.58
N HIS A 88 -1.66 2.81 10.28
CA HIS A 88 -2.31 3.97 9.70
C HIS A 88 -2.69 5.00 10.76
N GLN A 89 -3.41 4.56 11.80
CA GLN A 89 -3.81 5.41 12.91
C GLN A 89 -4.10 4.60 14.17
N LYS A 90 -4.19 5.29 15.30
CA LYS A 90 -4.76 4.74 16.54
C LYS A 90 -6.06 5.46 16.85
N VAL A 91 -7.10 4.71 17.16
CA VAL A 91 -8.38 5.24 17.65
C VAL A 91 -8.50 4.80 19.10
N GLY A 92 -8.17 5.72 20.02
CA GLY A 92 -7.90 5.37 21.41
C GLY A 92 -6.74 4.38 21.52
N ASN A 93 -6.96 3.25 22.21
CA ASN A 93 -5.95 2.19 22.33
C ASN A 93 -5.99 1.15 21.18
N GLN A 94 -6.91 1.30 20.22
CA GLN A 94 -7.05 0.34 19.14
C GLN A 94 -6.24 0.76 17.90
N ARG A 95 -5.45 -0.19 17.37
CA ARG A 95 -4.70 0.00 16.13
C ARG A 95 -5.64 -0.08 14.92
N ARG A 96 -5.35 0.72 13.91
CA ARG A 96 -6.00 0.70 12.60
C ARG A 96 -4.94 0.63 11.53
N VAL A 97 -5.14 -0.28 10.59
CA VAL A 97 -4.22 -0.54 9.48
C VAL A 97 -5.00 -0.53 8.18
N LEU A 98 -4.37 -0.10 7.11
CA LEU A 98 -4.96 -0.18 5.79
C LEU A 98 -4.88 -1.62 5.26
N ARG A 99 -5.90 -2.05 4.50
CA ARG A 99 -5.87 -3.36 3.84
C ARG A 99 -4.64 -3.47 2.93
N SER A 100 -4.29 -2.42 2.19
CA SER A 100 -3.10 -2.46 1.33
C SER A 100 -1.81 -2.70 2.10
N ALA A 101 -1.65 -2.12 3.29
CA ALA A 101 -0.47 -2.32 4.13
C ALA A 101 -0.34 -3.80 4.54
N VAL A 102 -1.46 -4.42 4.91
CA VAL A 102 -1.51 -5.84 5.29
C VAL A 102 -1.20 -6.75 4.09
N THR A 103 -1.80 -6.49 2.92
CA THR A 103 -1.55 -7.29 1.71
C THR A 103 -0.11 -7.13 1.20
N ARG A 104 0.46 -5.92 1.29
CA ARG A 104 1.86 -5.64 0.91
C ARG A 104 2.82 -6.43 1.79
N TRP A 105 2.59 -6.45 3.10
CA TRP A 105 3.35 -7.27 4.03
C TRP A 105 3.24 -8.77 3.68
N GLN A 106 2.02 -9.28 3.44
CA GLN A 106 1.81 -10.69 3.10
C GLN A 106 2.53 -11.10 1.81
N ALA A 107 2.52 -10.24 0.79
CA ALA A 107 3.23 -10.49 -0.46
C ALA A 107 4.74 -10.58 -0.22
N ALA A 108 5.33 -9.62 0.52
CA ALA A 108 6.74 -9.64 0.86
C ALA A 108 7.13 -10.90 1.65
N GLU A 109 6.27 -11.34 2.57
CA GLU A 109 6.50 -12.53 3.39
C GLU A 109 6.46 -13.81 2.54
N ARG A 110 5.50 -13.94 1.61
CA ARG A 110 5.47 -15.06 0.65
C ARG A 110 6.71 -15.11 -0.23
N THR A 111 7.20 -13.97 -0.69
CA THR A 111 8.44 -13.90 -1.47
C THR A 111 9.65 -14.35 -0.66
N ARG A 112 9.73 -13.97 0.63
CA ARG A 112 10.79 -14.44 1.53
C ARG A 112 10.73 -15.95 1.74
N GLN A 113 9.55 -16.50 1.99
CA GLN A 113 9.33 -17.94 2.15
C GLN A 113 9.71 -18.72 0.90
N ALA A 114 9.26 -18.27 -0.28
CA ALA A 114 9.62 -18.89 -1.56
C ALA A 114 11.14 -18.88 -1.80
N LYS A 115 11.81 -17.77 -1.46
CA LYS A 115 13.27 -17.66 -1.57
C LYS A 115 13.99 -18.60 -0.59
N ALA A 116 13.49 -18.74 0.63
CA ALA A 116 14.06 -19.66 1.62
C ALA A 116 13.90 -21.13 1.19
N LEU A 117 12.72 -21.50 0.69
CA LEU A 117 12.47 -22.85 0.19
C LEU A 117 13.34 -23.19 -1.02
N LYS A 118 13.52 -22.24 -1.95
CA LYS A 118 14.42 -22.41 -3.10
C LYS A 118 15.87 -22.64 -2.67
N ARG A 119 16.35 -21.96 -1.63
CA ARG A 119 17.69 -22.19 -1.08
C ARG A 119 17.82 -23.61 -0.53
N LEU A 120 16.88 -24.03 0.32
CA LEU A 120 16.90 -25.38 0.88
C LEU A 120 16.83 -26.48 -0.20
N SER A 121 16.02 -26.28 -1.25
CA SER A 121 15.97 -27.22 -2.38
C SER A 121 17.31 -27.30 -3.11
N ASN A 122 17.95 -26.16 -3.38
CA ASN A 122 19.25 -26.14 -4.03
C ASN A 122 20.33 -26.82 -3.18
N ASP A 123 20.34 -26.58 -1.87
CA ASP A 123 21.31 -27.18 -0.94
C ASP A 123 21.15 -28.71 -0.92
N LEU A 124 19.91 -29.22 -0.94
CA LEU A 124 19.62 -30.66 -1.02
C LEU A 124 19.99 -31.28 -2.37
N ASP A 125 19.74 -30.57 -3.47
CA ASP A 125 20.11 -31.04 -4.81
C ASP A 125 21.65 -31.13 -4.95
N GLU A 126 22.40 -30.21 -4.35
CA GLU A 126 23.88 -30.21 -4.34
C GLU A 126 24.46 -31.36 -3.50
N GLU A 127 23.82 -31.72 -2.38
CA GLU A 127 24.20 -32.87 -1.54
C GLU A 127 23.87 -34.21 -2.22
N ILE A 128 22.70 -34.35 -2.86
CA ILE A 128 22.29 -35.59 -3.55
C ILE A 128 23.15 -35.84 -4.82
N LEU A 129 23.60 -34.79 -5.49
CA LEU A 129 24.48 -34.88 -6.67
C LEU A 129 25.98 -35.01 -6.32
N SER A 130 26.32 -34.98 -5.02
CA SER A 130 27.68 -35.17 -4.52
C SER A 130 27.76 -36.32 -3.49
N PRO A 131 27.32 -37.56 -3.81
CA PRO A 131 27.48 -38.67 -2.88
C PRO A 131 28.94 -39.10 -2.91
N ASP A 132 29.65 -38.77 -1.82
CA ASP A 132 31.03 -39.15 -1.50
C ASP A 132 32.17 -38.51 -2.31
N SER A 133 33.06 -37.85 -1.57
CA SER A 133 34.52 -37.94 -1.76
C SER A 133 35.13 -38.58 -0.53
#